data_AF-A0A7H0GX14-F1
#
_entry.id   AF-A0A7H0GX14-F1
#
_cell.length_a   1.000
_cell.length_b   1.000
_cell.length_c   1.000
_cell.angle_alpha   90.00
_cell.angle_beta   90.00
_cell.angle_gamma   90.00
#
_symmetry.space_group_name_H-M   'P 1'
#
loop_
_entity.id
_entity.type
_entity.pdbx_description
1 polymer ?
#
loop_
_entity_poly.entity_id
_entity_poly.type
_entity_poly.pdbx_seq_one_letter_code
_entity_poly.pdbx_strand_id
1 'polypeptide(L)'
;MARFYTYLLSCALLLGMGACSDESEETPQPGGRIDANWIGTLPGGSNVVTAYCPLLMTRSVLEQSVAAEAPQAMHNTGKIYLRGRYVFVNERYEGVHVIDNQDPKNPRIVSFLRIPGNVDIAIKDNLLYADNGPDLVTIDISNPKAVTVVSRVRDAFRELPVPNGMLHPECYASKRPDNTVIVGWQEKETIMANNPAWNWRGMTLANSPAFFSADRGMSGTGKAGSLARFAVLDETLYTVDESSLRLFDLASPTTPVAGPKLPLMFGVETIFPYDHYLFLGTQRGMYIYDVATPKSPRQVSYFQHVLSCDPVVVDDRFAYLTLRSGPNSCRNGVNELQVIDLTTLSNPKLMRTYPMTGPQGLGVDKDQLFVCDSDGLKTFDTSQSPSLTQKQHYKVAVTDVIPNNGTLLAIGANGLYQYSYAGAQLQQLSFLPITKK
;
A
#
# COMPACT_ATOMS: atom_id res chain seq x y z
N MET A 1 -13.85 -10.41 73.84
CA MET A 1 -12.76 -11.22 73.25
C MET A 1 -11.99 -10.25 72.36
N ALA A 2 -10.78 -9.74 72.67
CA ALA A 2 -9.54 -10.41 73.07
C ALA A 2 -9.09 -11.43 72.00
N ARG A 3 -7.89 -11.36 71.39
CA ARG A 3 -6.74 -10.43 71.53
C ARG A 3 -5.90 -10.42 70.23
N PHE A 4 -5.01 -9.43 70.13
CA PHE A 4 -3.82 -9.37 69.25
C PHE A 4 -2.99 -10.69 69.24
N TYR A 5 -2.21 -10.95 68.19
CA TYR A 5 -0.73 -10.85 68.26
C TYR A 5 -0.03 -10.86 66.88
N THR A 6 1.12 -10.19 66.84
CA THR A 6 2.03 -9.96 65.71
C THR A 6 3.27 -10.88 65.77
N TYR A 7 4.27 -10.62 64.92
CA TYR A 7 5.67 -11.10 64.83
C TYR A 7 5.90 -12.27 63.84
N LEU A 8 6.85 -12.28 62.89
CA LEU A 8 8.23 -11.74 62.68
C LEU A 8 9.32 -12.82 62.80
N LEU A 9 10.46 -12.56 62.13
CA LEU A 9 11.66 -13.39 61.92
C LEU A 9 11.44 -14.56 60.93
N SER A 10 12.16 -14.75 59.82
CA SER A 10 13.58 -14.50 59.44
C SER A 10 14.59 -15.47 60.06
N CYS A 11 15.16 -16.36 59.24
CA CYS A 11 16.56 -16.78 59.34
C CYS A 11 17.07 -17.30 58.00
N ALA A 12 18.39 -17.34 57.82
CA ALA A 12 19.07 -17.60 56.56
C ALA A 12 20.15 -18.70 56.70
N LEU A 13 20.92 -18.92 55.63
CA LEU A 13 22.08 -19.82 55.47
C LEU A 13 21.75 -21.33 55.38
N LEU A 14 22.58 -22.20 54.79
CA LEU A 14 23.55 -22.19 53.65
C LEU A 14 24.40 -23.48 53.79
N LEU A 15 25.09 -23.90 52.71
CA LEU A 15 25.98 -25.09 52.62
C LEU A 15 25.21 -26.42 52.67
N GLY A 16 25.55 -27.48 51.93
CA GLY A 16 26.58 -27.83 50.92
C GLY A 16 26.34 -29.32 50.58
N MET A 17 26.91 -30.02 49.60
CA MET A 17 28.04 -29.85 48.67
C MET A 17 27.76 -30.77 47.45
N GLY A 18 28.55 -30.68 46.37
CA GLY A 18 28.61 -31.74 45.34
C GLY A 18 28.93 -31.22 43.95
N ALA A 19 30.20 -31.34 43.54
CA ALA A 19 30.69 -30.86 42.25
C ALA A 19 30.93 -31.99 41.24
N CYS A 20 30.78 -31.67 39.96
CA CYS A 20 31.44 -32.22 38.76
C CYS A 20 31.09 -31.24 37.62
N SER A 21 31.99 -30.38 37.16
CA SER A 21 33.18 -30.62 36.29
C SER A 21 32.86 -30.22 34.84
N ASP A 22 33.78 -29.53 34.20
CA ASP A 22 33.59 -28.80 32.94
C ASP A 22 33.23 -29.67 31.73
N GLU A 23 32.48 -29.08 30.79
CA GLU A 23 32.91 -29.02 29.39
C GLU A 23 32.21 -27.87 28.63
N SER A 24 32.90 -27.32 27.64
CA SER A 24 32.48 -26.20 26.81
C SER A 24 31.70 -26.65 25.58
N GLU A 25 30.71 -25.86 25.12
CA GLU A 25 30.71 -25.25 23.77
C GLU A 25 29.40 -24.49 23.42
N GLU A 26 29.57 -23.50 22.55
CA GLU A 26 28.60 -22.79 21.69
C GLU A 26 27.19 -22.42 22.20
N THR A 27 27.00 -21.12 22.48
CA THR A 27 25.69 -20.48 22.43
C THR A 27 25.20 -20.33 20.98
N PRO A 28 24.04 -20.90 20.60
CA PRO A 28 23.51 -20.69 19.25
C PRO A 28 23.00 -19.25 19.09
N GLN A 29 23.53 -18.55 18.08
CA GLN A 29 23.07 -17.19 17.76
C GLN A 29 21.65 -17.20 17.15
N PRO A 30 20.85 -16.13 17.34
CA PRO A 30 19.52 -16.01 16.74
C PRO A 30 19.64 -15.66 15.24
N GLY A 31 19.96 -16.65 14.42
CA GLY A 31 20.00 -16.56 12.95
C GLY A 31 18.91 -17.40 12.31
N GLY A 32 17.82 -16.77 11.85
CA GLY A 32 16.75 -17.46 11.13
C GLY A 32 15.76 -16.48 10.51
N ARG A 33 15.83 -16.30 9.18
CA ARG A 33 14.77 -15.62 8.42
C ARG A 33 13.50 -16.47 8.47
N ILE A 34 12.35 -15.83 8.68
CA ILE A 34 11.04 -16.48 8.54
C ILE A 34 10.57 -16.22 7.11
N ASP A 35 10.71 -17.22 6.23
CA ASP A 35 10.22 -17.12 4.85
C ASP A 35 8.68 -17.24 4.85
N ALA A 36 8.01 -16.12 4.60
CA ALA A 36 6.57 -15.93 4.80
C ALA A 36 5.62 -16.69 3.84
N ASN A 37 6.06 -17.80 3.25
CA ASN A 37 5.26 -18.67 2.38
C ASN A 37 5.66 -20.17 2.44
N TRP A 38 6.44 -20.62 3.44
CA TRP A 38 6.73 -22.04 3.62
C TRP A 38 6.72 -22.46 5.09
N ILE A 39 5.67 -23.16 5.51
CA ILE A 39 5.55 -23.73 6.85
C ILE A 39 5.37 -25.26 6.73
N GLY A 40 6.45 -25.98 7.06
CA GLY A 40 6.47 -27.37 7.51
C GLY A 40 5.69 -28.42 6.72
N THR A 41 6.41 -29.30 6.01
CA THR A 41 5.85 -30.57 5.53
C THR A 41 5.41 -31.43 6.72
N LEU A 42 4.12 -31.74 6.82
CA LEU A 42 3.63 -32.73 7.80
C LEU A 42 4.01 -34.16 7.34
N PRO A 43 4.30 -35.09 8.28
CA PRO A 43 4.53 -36.49 7.94
C PRO A 43 3.26 -37.09 7.32
N GLY A 44 3.29 -37.32 6.01
CA GLY A 44 2.11 -37.65 5.20
C GLY A 44 2.06 -36.92 3.85
N GLY A 45 2.90 -35.89 3.65
CA GLY A 45 3.06 -35.22 2.36
C GLY A 45 1.94 -34.23 2.02
N SER A 46 1.15 -33.82 3.00
CA SER A 46 0.19 -32.72 2.88
C SER A 46 0.85 -31.39 3.24
N ASN A 47 0.61 -30.37 2.42
CA ASN A 47 1.10 -29.01 2.67
C ASN A 47 -0.03 -28.16 3.26
N VAL A 48 0.27 -27.41 4.33
CA VAL A 48 -0.60 -26.34 4.80
C VAL A 48 -0.43 -25.15 3.86
N VAL A 49 -1.54 -24.58 3.40
CA VAL A 49 -1.56 -23.40 2.51
C VAL A 49 -2.56 -22.38 3.03
N THR A 50 -2.25 -21.09 2.84
CA THR A 50 -3.18 -20.00 3.16
C THR A 50 -4.25 -19.90 2.07
N ALA A 51 -5.50 -20.08 2.46
CA ALA A 51 -6.68 -19.82 1.65
C ALA A 51 -7.54 -18.73 2.31
N TYR A 52 -8.54 -18.24 1.58
CA TYR A 52 -9.32 -17.07 2.01
C TYR A 52 -10.83 -17.34 1.98
N CYS A 53 -11.52 -16.77 2.97
CA CYS A 53 -12.98 -16.65 3.01
C CYS A 53 -13.39 -15.18 2.86
N PRO A 54 -14.45 -14.86 2.10
CA PRO A 54 -14.88 -13.49 1.94
C PRO A 54 -15.54 -12.98 3.22
N LEU A 55 -15.21 -11.75 3.61
CA LEU A 55 -16.03 -10.97 4.53
C LEU A 55 -17.19 -10.40 3.71
N LEU A 56 -18.41 -10.85 4.03
CA LEU A 56 -19.63 -10.52 3.29
C LEU A 56 -20.48 -9.50 4.04
N MET A 57 -21.07 -8.58 3.29
CA MET A 57 -22.04 -7.60 3.80
C MET A 57 -23.24 -7.56 2.87
N THR A 58 -24.47 -7.46 3.41
CA THR A 58 -25.65 -7.26 2.56
C THR A 58 -25.64 -5.85 1.96
N ARG A 59 -26.18 -5.69 0.75
CA ARG A 59 -26.18 -4.38 0.06
C ARG A 59 -26.81 -3.26 0.90
N SER A 60 -27.90 -3.53 1.62
CA SER A 60 -28.57 -2.55 2.48
C SER A 60 -27.73 -2.09 3.68
N VAL A 61 -26.88 -2.97 4.22
CA VAL A 61 -25.94 -2.63 5.31
C VAL A 61 -24.74 -1.89 4.76
N LEU A 62 -24.19 -2.29 3.61
CA LEU A 62 -23.09 -1.59 2.93
C LEU A 62 -23.42 -0.12 2.71
N GLU A 63 -24.62 0.17 2.22
CA GLU A 63 -25.04 1.52 1.85
C GLU A 63 -25.15 2.48 3.07
N GLN A 64 -25.29 1.92 4.27
CA GLN A 64 -25.33 2.64 5.55
C GLN A 64 -24.03 2.47 6.36
N SER A 65 -23.01 1.81 5.81
CA SER A 65 -21.85 1.36 6.58
C SER A 65 -20.75 2.42 6.80
N VAL A 66 -20.77 3.49 6.01
CA VAL A 66 -19.74 4.55 6.06
C VAL A 66 -20.00 5.51 7.21
N ALA A 67 -19.03 5.67 8.11
CA ALA A 67 -19.15 6.54 9.28
C ALA A 67 -17.79 7.09 9.73
N ALA A 68 -17.80 8.25 10.40
CA ALA A 68 -16.67 8.68 11.22
C ALA A 68 -16.78 8.08 12.63
N GLU A 69 -15.68 7.52 13.12
CA GLU A 69 -15.55 6.88 14.41
C GLU A 69 -14.44 7.55 15.23
N ALA A 70 -14.40 7.26 16.53
CA ALA A 70 -13.31 7.71 17.40
C ALA A 70 -11.95 7.20 16.88
N PRO A 71 -10.82 7.88 17.18
CA PRO A 71 -9.49 7.41 16.84
C PRO A 71 -9.24 5.95 17.25
N GLN A 72 -8.64 5.17 16.35
CA GLN A 72 -8.31 3.76 16.57
C GLN A 72 -6.80 3.55 16.42
N ALA A 73 -6.29 2.40 16.87
CA ALA A 73 -4.93 1.98 16.57
C ALA A 73 -4.83 1.46 15.13
N MET A 74 -3.65 1.59 14.52
CA MET A 74 -3.37 1.05 13.18
C MET A 74 -2.96 -0.43 13.29
N HIS A 75 -3.46 -1.30 12.42
CA HIS A 75 -3.27 -2.75 12.53
C HIS A 75 -2.75 -3.45 11.26
N ASN A 76 -3.39 -3.22 10.12
CA ASN A 76 -3.14 -3.86 8.83
C ASN A 76 -3.16 -2.77 7.73
N THR A 77 -2.32 -1.75 7.92
CA THR A 77 -2.32 -0.59 7.06
C THR A 77 -1.91 -0.95 5.64
N GLY A 78 -2.66 -0.44 4.67
CA GLY A 78 -2.21 -0.37 3.30
C GLY A 78 -1.45 0.93 3.05
N LYS A 79 -2.21 1.92 2.58
CA LYS A 79 -1.73 2.96 1.67
C LYS A 79 -1.79 4.33 2.31
N ILE A 80 -0.86 5.22 1.95
CA ILE A 80 -0.78 6.58 2.51
C ILE A 80 -1.14 7.66 1.49
N TYR A 81 -1.78 8.72 1.99
CA TYR A 81 -2.18 9.89 1.21
C TYR A 81 -2.07 11.16 2.07
N LEU A 82 -1.67 12.28 1.48
CA LEU A 82 -1.43 13.56 2.16
C LEU A 82 -2.30 14.65 1.54
N ARG A 83 -3.22 15.26 2.31
CA ARG A 83 -3.96 16.46 1.88
C ARG A 83 -3.78 17.57 2.91
N GLY A 84 -2.96 18.56 2.56
CA GLY A 84 -2.74 19.74 3.38
C GLY A 84 -2.11 19.36 4.73
N ARG A 85 -2.83 19.60 5.84
CA ARG A 85 -2.40 19.18 7.19
C ARG A 85 -2.69 17.72 7.52
N TYR A 86 -3.48 17.01 6.71
CA TYR A 86 -3.98 15.67 7.07
C TYR A 86 -3.24 14.57 6.32
N VAL A 87 -2.81 13.56 7.06
CA VAL A 87 -2.34 12.29 6.52
C VAL A 87 -3.44 11.26 6.68
N PHE A 88 -3.70 10.50 5.63
CA PHE A 88 -4.68 9.43 5.58
C PHE A 88 -3.92 8.11 5.43
N VAL A 89 -4.25 7.14 6.27
CA VAL A 89 -3.67 5.79 6.21
C VAL A 89 -4.79 4.79 6.06
N ASN A 90 -4.90 4.13 4.91
CA ASN A 90 -5.88 3.08 4.69
C ASN A 90 -5.61 1.90 5.65
N GLU A 91 -6.66 1.43 6.32
CA GLU A 91 -6.73 0.21 7.12
C GLU A 91 -7.41 -0.84 6.24
N ARG A 92 -6.64 -1.83 5.75
CA ARG A 92 -7.03 -2.61 4.58
C ARG A 92 -8.37 -3.31 4.79
N TYR A 93 -9.35 -3.00 3.95
CA TYR A 93 -10.74 -3.46 3.99
C TYR A 93 -11.62 -2.91 5.13
N GLU A 94 -11.08 -2.17 6.11
CA GLU A 94 -11.85 -1.64 7.24
C GLU A 94 -12.18 -0.14 7.08
N GLY A 95 -11.24 0.65 6.53
CA GLY A 95 -11.43 2.10 6.40
C GLY A 95 -10.16 2.92 6.27
N VAL A 96 -10.16 4.13 6.83
CA VAL A 96 -9.05 5.11 6.73
C VAL A 96 -8.83 5.83 8.06
N HIS A 97 -7.63 5.74 8.62
CA HIS A 97 -7.19 6.58 9.74
C HIS A 97 -6.95 8.01 9.25
N VAL A 98 -7.54 9.00 9.92
CA VAL A 98 -7.27 10.42 9.65
C VAL A 98 -6.33 10.96 10.71
N ILE A 99 -5.17 11.43 10.29
CA ILE A 99 -4.09 11.90 11.15
C ILE A 99 -3.92 13.40 10.93
N ASP A 100 -4.14 14.17 11.97
CA ASP A 100 -3.76 15.57 12.03
C ASP A 100 -2.25 15.70 12.14
N ASN A 101 -1.64 16.30 11.11
CA ASN A 101 -0.21 16.45 10.93
C ASN A 101 0.21 17.93 10.86
N GLN A 102 -0.55 18.82 11.52
CA GLN A 102 -0.18 20.25 11.63
C GLN A 102 1.20 20.45 12.30
N ASP A 103 1.58 19.56 13.22
CA ASP A 103 2.95 19.43 13.73
C ASP A 103 3.47 18.01 13.44
N PRO A 104 4.34 17.83 12.43
CA PRO A 104 4.94 16.54 12.09
C PRO A 104 5.82 15.90 13.19
N LYS A 105 6.15 16.63 14.26
CA LYS A 105 6.79 16.05 15.45
C LYS A 105 5.80 15.44 16.42
N ASN A 106 4.53 15.87 16.38
CA ASN A 106 3.46 15.45 17.29
C ASN A 106 2.15 15.12 16.53
N PRO A 107 2.18 14.25 15.51
CA PRO A 107 0.98 13.88 14.75
C PRO A 107 -0.05 13.17 15.64
N ARG A 108 -1.34 13.32 15.33
CA ARG A 108 -2.44 12.74 16.13
C ARG A 108 -3.51 12.14 15.25
N ILE A 109 -3.86 10.86 15.48
CA ILE A 109 -5.06 10.26 14.90
C ILE A 109 -6.28 11.00 15.47
N VAL A 110 -7.08 11.65 14.62
CA VAL A 110 -8.23 12.47 15.03
C VAL A 110 -9.57 11.80 14.80
N SER A 111 -9.63 10.80 13.92
CA SER A 111 -10.78 9.93 13.69
C SER A 111 -10.36 8.70 12.87
N PHE A 112 -11.25 7.70 12.84
CA PHE A 112 -11.20 6.62 11.87
C PHE A 112 -12.44 6.72 10.98
N LEU A 113 -12.28 6.70 9.66
CA LEU A 113 -13.39 6.63 8.72
C LEU A 113 -13.63 5.16 8.38
N ARG A 114 -14.65 4.54 8.99
CA ARG A 114 -15.02 3.17 8.64
C ARG A 114 -15.62 3.18 7.23
N ILE A 115 -14.97 2.46 6.31
CA ILE A 115 -15.38 2.29 4.92
C ILE A 115 -15.12 0.83 4.56
N PRO A 116 -16.09 -0.08 4.77
CA PRO A 116 -15.89 -1.51 4.52
C PRO A 116 -15.52 -1.78 3.06
N GLY A 117 -14.55 -2.67 2.86
CA GLY A 117 -13.99 -2.98 1.55
C GLY A 117 -13.03 -1.92 1.00
N ASN A 118 -12.66 -0.90 1.78
CA ASN A 118 -11.78 0.16 1.29
C ASN A 118 -10.34 -0.32 1.07
N VAL A 119 -9.83 -0.05 -0.13
CA VAL A 119 -8.46 -0.29 -0.58
C VAL A 119 -7.90 0.97 -1.23
N ASP A 120 -8.72 1.83 -1.83
CA ASP A 120 -8.28 3.00 -2.57
C ASP A 120 -9.00 4.28 -2.17
N ILE A 121 -8.24 5.38 -2.17
CA ILE A 121 -8.76 6.73 -1.97
C ILE A 121 -8.07 7.74 -2.91
N ALA A 122 -8.80 8.78 -3.28
CA ALA A 122 -8.23 10.05 -3.73
C ALA A 122 -9.04 11.21 -3.14
N ILE A 123 -8.43 12.39 -2.98
CA ILE A 123 -9.07 13.55 -2.34
C ILE A 123 -8.93 14.77 -3.23
N LYS A 124 -10.08 15.42 -3.51
CA LYS A 124 -10.14 16.76 -4.13
C LYS A 124 -10.85 17.70 -3.17
N ASP A 125 -10.17 18.78 -2.79
CA ASP A 125 -10.65 19.80 -1.85
C ASP A 125 -10.98 19.21 -0.48
N ASN A 126 -12.27 19.05 -0.16
CA ASN A 126 -12.79 18.39 1.05
C ASN A 126 -13.59 17.11 0.73
N LEU A 127 -13.52 16.59 -0.51
CA LEU A 127 -14.23 15.40 -0.96
C LEU A 127 -13.26 14.25 -1.12
N LEU A 128 -13.49 13.18 -0.36
CA LEU A 128 -12.76 11.93 -0.42
C LEU A 128 -13.56 10.93 -1.28
N TYR A 129 -12.95 10.47 -2.36
CA TYR A 129 -13.47 9.43 -3.25
C TYR A 129 -12.85 8.10 -2.85
N ALA A 130 -13.67 7.13 -2.46
CA ALA A 130 -13.22 5.83 -1.97
C ALA A 130 -13.96 4.67 -2.64
N ASP A 131 -13.30 3.53 -2.78
CA ASP A 131 -14.00 2.27 -2.93
C ASP A 131 -14.68 1.84 -1.61
N ASN A 132 -15.85 1.25 -1.72
CA ASN A 132 -16.63 0.69 -0.62
C ASN A 132 -17.19 -0.66 -1.09
N GLY A 133 -16.31 -1.66 -1.16
CA GLY A 133 -16.55 -2.89 -1.91
C GLY A 133 -16.61 -2.59 -3.42
N PRO A 134 -17.68 -2.97 -4.14
CA PRO A 134 -17.81 -2.72 -5.58
C PRO A 134 -18.22 -1.27 -5.93
N ASP A 135 -18.55 -0.44 -4.94
CA ASP A 135 -19.09 0.91 -5.16
C ASP A 135 -18.02 1.99 -5.03
N LEU A 136 -18.20 3.10 -5.73
CA LEU A 136 -17.47 4.36 -5.48
C LEU A 136 -18.35 5.23 -4.58
N VAL A 137 -17.84 5.63 -3.42
CA VAL A 137 -18.50 6.59 -2.52
C VAL A 137 -17.75 7.92 -2.54
N THR A 138 -18.51 9.01 -2.48
CA THR A 138 -17.99 10.37 -2.28
C THR A 138 -18.36 10.82 -0.87
N ILE A 139 -17.36 11.20 -0.09
CA ILE A 139 -17.48 11.52 1.33
C ILE A 139 -17.01 12.95 1.55
N ASP A 140 -17.87 13.81 2.12
CA ASP A 140 -17.45 15.11 2.63
C ASP A 140 -16.67 14.93 3.94
N ILE A 141 -15.39 15.31 3.90
CA ILE A 141 -14.44 15.26 5.01
C ILE A 141 -14.09 16.65 5.55
N SER A 142 -14.89 17.68 5.24
CA SER A 142 -14.74 19.06 5.78
C SER A 142 -14.65 19.08 7.31
N ASN A 143 -15.31 18.14 7.98
CA ASN A 143 -15.04 17.78 9.37
C ASN A 143 -14.68 16.28 9.45
N PRO A 144 -13.40 15.91 9.65
CA PRO A 144 -13.00 14.50 9.66
C PRO A 144 -13.60 13.70 10.83
N LYS A 145 -14.16 14.36 11.86
CA LYS A 145 -14.84 13.71 12.99
C LYS A 145 -16.34 13.52 12.79
N ALA A 146 -16.91 14.08 11.72
CA ALA A 146 -18.33 14.00 11.39
C ALA A 146 -18.51 14.08 9.87
N VAL A 147 -18.12 13.02 9.18
CA VAL A 147 -18.20 12.93 7.71
C VAL A 147 -19.61 12.61 7.23
N THR A 148 -19.91 12.96 5.98
CA THR A 148 -21.19 12.58 5.33
C THR A 148 -20.95 11.96 3.96
N VAL A 149 -21.71 10.93 3.60
CA VAL A 149 -21.73 10.40 2.23
C VAL A 149 -22.62 11.30 1.38
N VAL A 150 -22.05 11.94 0.37
CA VAL A 150 -22.79 12.85 -0.53
C VAL A 150 -23.23 12.18 -1.83
N SER A 151 -22.53 11.11 -2.25
CA SER A 151 -22.90 10.32 -3.43
C SER A 151 -22.36 8.89 -3.36
N ARG A 152 -23.01 7.99 -4.10
CA ARG A 152 -22.60 6.61 -4.35
C ARG A 152 -22.86 6.24 -5.81
N VAL A 153 -21.81 5.83 -6.52
CA VAL A 153 -21.92 5.15 -7.82
C VAL A 153 -21.84 3.65 -7.54
N ARG A 154 -22.98 2.96 -7.65
CA ARG A 154 -23.04 1.49 -7.47
C ARG A 154 -22.25 0.78 -8.57
N ASP A 155 -21.59 -0.32 -8.20
CA ASP A 155 -20.90 -1.23 -9.12
C ASP A 155 -19.89 -0.49 -10.03
N ALA A 156 -19.24 0.51 -9.44
CA ALA A 156 -18.15 1.30 -10.01
C ALA A 156 -16.87 0.47 -10.22
N PHE A 157 -16.72 -0.63 -9.49
CA PHE A 157 -15.55 -1.50 -9.54
C PHE A 157 -15.98 -2.97 -9.67
N ARG A 158 -15.06 -3.81 -10.14
CA ARG A 158 -15.21 -5.26 -10.03
C ARG A 158 -15.15 -5.67 -8.56
N GLU A 159 -15.75 -6.80 -8.21
CA GLU A 159 -15.64 -7.36 -6.85
C GLU A 159 -14.17 -7.53 -6.43
N LEU A 160 -13.86 -7.31 -5.15
CA LEU A 160 -12.51 -7.41 -4.60
C LEU A 160 -11.89 -8.79 -4.92
N PRO A 161 -10.73 -8.86 -5.59
CA PRO A 161 -10.13 -10.13 -6.00
C PRO A 161 -9.69 -10.95 -4.78
N VAL A 162 -9.70 -12.28 -4.93
CA VAL A 162 -9.24 -13.21 -3.90
C VAL A 162 -7.72 -13.02 -3.68
N PRO A 163 -7.27 -12.74 -2.45
CA PRO A 163 -5.85 -12.69 -2.12
C PRO A 163 -5.16 -14.01 -2.52
N ASN A 164 -4.03 -13.91 -3.24
CA ASN A 164 -3.28 -15.05 -3.80
C ASN A 164 -4.11 -16.01 -4.70
N GLY A 165 -5.35 -15.68 -5.09
CA GLY A 165 -6.24 -16.53 -5.88
C GLY A 165 -6.84 -17.75 -5.16
N MET A 166 -6.53 -17.98 -3.88
CA MET A 166 -6.87 -19.23 -3.18
C MET A 166 -8.11 -19.09 -2.29
N LEU A 167 -9.27 -19.59 -2.75
CA LEU A 167 -10.49 -19.68 -1.95
C LEU A 167 -10.49 -20.92 -1.05
N HIS A 168 -10.95 -20.76 0.20
CA HIS A 168 -11.21 -21.89 1.08
C HIS A 168 -12.43 -22.69 0.58
N PRO A 169 -12.44 -24.03 0.56
CA PRO A 169 -13.52 -24.84 -0.07
C PRO A 169 -14.92 -24.67 0.52
N GLU A 170 -15.04 -24.18 1.76
CA GLU A 170 -16.31 -23.84 2.38
C GLU A 170 -16.88 -22.48 1.92
N CYS A 171 -16.05 -21.66 1.27
CA CYS A 171 -16.29 -20.25 0.95
C CYS A 171 -16.39 -19.98 -0.57
N TYR A 172 -16.63 -21.01 -1.37
CA TYR A 172 -16.91 -20.86 -2.81
C TYR A 172 -18.15 -20.00 -3.08
N ALA A 173 -18.14 -19.30 -4.23
CA ALA A 173 -19.19 -18.34 -4.61
C ALA A 173 -20.62 -18.93 -4.59
N SER A 174 -20.78 -20.22 -4.94
CA SER A 174 -22.07 -20.93 -4.91
C SER A 174 -22.66 -21.14 -3.51
N LYS A 175 -21.93 -20.80 -2.44
CA LYS A 175 -22.37 -20.89 -1.04
C LYS A 175 -22.63 -19.51 -0.41
N ARG A 176 -22.45 -18.41 -1.16
CA ARG A 176 -22.68 -17.06 -0.65
C ARG A 176 -24.18 -16.77 -0.58
N PRO A 177 -24.69 -16.10 0.46
CA PRO A 177 -26.06 -15.62 0.49
C PRO A 177 -26.31 -14.58 -0.62
N ASP A 178 -27.52 -14.59 -1.18
CA ASP A 178 -27.95 -13.61 -2.19
C ASP A 178 -27.86 -12.16 -1.67
N ASN A 179 -27.66 -11.22 -2.60
CA ASN A 179 -27.57 -9.79 -2.30
C ASN A 179 -26.49 -9.41 -1.27
N THR A 180 -25.41 -10.19 -1.20
CA THR A 180 -24.19 -9.86 -0.48
C THR A 180 -23.08 -9.38 -1.41
N VAL A 181 -22.18 -8.55 -0.88
CA VAL A 181 -20.96 -8.09 -1.55
C VAL A 181 -19.75 -8.46 -0.70
N ILE A 182 -18.58 -8.63 -1.33
CA ILE A 182 -17.32 -8.74 -0.61
C ILE A 182 -16.86 -7.37 -0.13
N VAL A 183 -16.61 -7.27 1.18
CA VAL A 183 -16.02 -6.09 1.84
C VAL A 183 -14.66 -6.40 2.45
N GLY A 184 -14.06 -7.55 2.14
CA GLY A 184 -12.73 -7.93 2.62
C GLY A 184 -12.52 -9.44 2.61
N TRP A 185 -11.40 -9.87 3.17
CA TRP A 185 -11.01 -11.28 3.18
C TRP A 185 -10.43 -11.70 4.52
N GLN A 186 -10.82 -12.87 5.00
CA GLN A 186 -10.28 -13.52 6.19
C GLN A 186 -9.36 -14.67 5.76
N GLU A 187 -8.15 -14.71 6.31
CA GLU A 187 -7.22 -15.84 6.14
C GLU A 187 -7.70 -17.09 6.89
N LYS A 188 -7.54 -18.24 6.24
CA LYS A 188 -7.75 -19.57 6.81
C LYS A 188 -6.66 -20.51 6.33
N GLU A 189 -6.03 -21.21 7.27
CA GLU A 189 -5.16 -22.34 6.94
C GLU A 189 -6.01 -23.50 6.39
N THR A 190 -5.50 -24.17 5.36
CA THR A 190 -6.13 -25.37 4.82
C THR A 190 -5.09 -26.40 4.39
N ILE A 191 -5.45 -27.68 4.46
CA ILE A 191 -4.55 -28.79 4.17
C ILE A 191 -4.81 -29.25 2.73
N MET A 192 -3.83 -29.03 1.85
CA MET A 192 -3.88 -29.58 0.49
C MET A 192 -3.55 -31.08 0.54
N ALA A 193 -4.56 -31.92 0.33
CA ALA A 193 -4.35 -33.32 -0.05
C ALA A 193 -3.79 -33.36 -1.48
N ASN A 194 -2.77 -34.18 -1.72
CA ASN A 194 -2.09 -34.28 -3.03
C ASN A 194 -3.05 -34.74 -4.14
N ASN A 195 -3.63 -33.77 -4.85
CA ASN A 195 -4.52 -34.02 -5.98
C ASN A 195 -3.90 -33.43 -7.26
N PRO A 196 -3.41 -34.27 -8.20
CA PRO A 196 -2.68 -33.81 -9.38
C PRO A 196 -3.52 -32.97 -10.36
N ALA A 197 -4.85 -32.91 -10.19
CA ALA A 197 -5.74 -32.08 -11.01
C ALA A 197 -5.55 -30.56 -10.84
N TRP A 198 -4.82 -30.10 -9.81
CA TRP A 198 -4.68 -28.67 -9.49
C TRP A 198 -3.47 -27.97 -10.16
N ASN A 199 -2.53 -28.72 -10.74
CA ASN A 199 -1.31 -28.18 -11.35
C ASN A 199 -1.51 -27.40 -12.68
N TRP A 200 -2.75 -27.19 -13.14
CA TRP A 200 -3.04 -26.55 -14.44
C TRP A 200 -4.07 -25.39 -14.39
N ARG A 201 -4.53 -24.97 -13.20
CA ARG A 201 -5.56 -23.90 -13.08
C ARG A 201 -5.25 -22.78 -12.08
N GLY A 202 -4.12 -22.83 -11.38
CA GLY A 202 -3.63 -21.74 -10.53
C GLY A 202 -2.84 -20.69 -11.31
N MET A 203 -3.46 -19.98 -12.24
CA MET A 203 -2.82 -18.87 -12.96
C MET A 203 -3.61 -17.57 -12.68
N THR A 204 -2.91 -16.55 -12.16
CA THR A 204 -3.44 -15.32 -11.52
C THR A 204 -4.11 -15.58 -10.15
N LEU A 205 -3.94 -14.76 -9.09
CA LEU A 205 -3.34 -13.43 -8.95
C LEU A 205 -2.37 -13.38 -7.75
N ALA A 206 -1.36 -12.51 -7.81
CA ALA A 206 -0.57 -12.16 -6.64
C ALA A 206 -1.35 -11.22 -5.70
N ASN A 207 -1.18 -11.35 -4.38
CA ASN A 207 -1.23 -10.17 -3.51
C ASN A 207 -0.08 -9.21 -3.88
N SER A 208 -0.28 -8.35 -4.88
CA SER A 208 0.51 -7.12 -4.98
C SER A 208 0.03 -6.17 -3.88
N PRO A 209 0.85 -5.76 -2.89
CA PRO A 209 0.52 -4.62 -2.06
C PRO A 209 0.38 -3.42 -3.00
N ALA A 210 -0.82 -2.86 -3.13
CA ALA A 210 -1.21 -2.04 -4.30
C ALA A 210 -0.37 -0.74 -4.44
N PHE A 211 -0.10 -0.24 -5.67
CA PHE A 211 0.99 0.73 -6.00
C PHE A 211 0.45 2.12 -6.57
N PHE A 212 0.91 3.32 -6.12
CA PHE A 212 0.58 4.76 -6.48
C PHE A 212 1.67 5.27 -7.39
N SER A 213 1.51 6.54 -7.79
CA SER A 213 2.55 7.49 -7.42
C SER A 213 2.03 8.92 -7.10
N ALA A 214 2.96 9.84 -6.78
CA ALA A 214 2.79 11.12 -6.08
C ALA A 214 2.63 12.43 -6.92
N ASP A 215 1.43 13.02 -6.92
CA ASP A 215 1.06 14.29 -7.60
C ASP A 215 1.99 15.53 -7.37
N ARG A 216 2.16 16.37 -8.40
CA ARG A 216 2.57 17.79 -8.28
C ARG A 216 1.30 18.64 -8.11
N GLY A 217 0.84 18.73 -6.87
CA GLY A 217 -0.45 19.30 -6.46
C GLY A 217 -0.87 20.58 -7.20
N MET A 218 -1.90 20.44 -8.04
CA MET A 218 -2.77 21.55 -8.42
C MET A 218 -3.54 22.02 -7.17
N SER A 219 -3.98 23.28 -7.14
CA SER A 219 -4.58 23.86 -5.93
C SER A 219 -5.94 23.23 -5.60
N GLY A 220 -5.92 22.19 -4.77
CA GLY A 220 -7.13 21.46 -4.34
C GLY A 220 -6.90 19.97 -4.12
N THR A 221 -6.04 19.32 -4.92
CA THR A 221 -5.76 17.88 -4.80
C THR A 221 -4.91 17.56 -3.56
N GLY A 222 -4.86 16.28 -3.20
CA GLY A 222 -3.86 15.75 -2.27
C GLY A 222 -2.81 14.90 -2.98
N LYS A 223 -1.65 14.76 -2.33
CA LYS A 223 -0.50 14.01 -2.82
C LYS A 223 -0.55 12.58 -2.30
N ALA A 224 -0.50 11.63 -3.22
CA ALA A 224 -0.46 10.23 -2.90
C ALA A 224 0.97 9.70 -2.69
N GLY A 225 1.12 8.48 -2.16
CA GLY A 225 2.42 7.80 -2.00
C GLY A 225 3.00 7.29 -3.30
N SER A 226 3.52 6.07 -3.24
CA SER A 226 3.68 5.13 -4.33
C SER A 226 2.93 3.79 -4.07
N LEU A 227 1.85 3.77 -3.24
CA LEU A 227 0.81 2.70 -3.05
C LEU A 227 -0.73 2.99 -3.34
N ALA A 228 -1.41 2.55 -4.45
CA ALA A 228 -2.75 3.01 -4.99
C ALA A 228 -3.55 2.06 -5.88
N ARG A 229 -4.61 2.62 -6.54
CA ARG A 229 -4.97 2.72 -7.97
C ARG A 229 -5.78 3.99 -8.40
N PHE A 230 -5.94 5.03 -7.56
CA PHE A 230 -6.76 6.22 -7.86
C PHE A 230 -5.91 7.51 -8.00
N ALA A 231 -6.25 8.39 -8.95
CA ALA A 231 -5.68 9.72 -9.10
C ALA A 231 -6.75 10.74 -9.52
N VAL A 232 -6.70 11.96 -8.98
CA VAL A 232 -7.52 13.08 -9.46
C VAL A 232 -6.64 14.02 -10.25
N LEU A 233 -7.08 14.40 -11.44
CA LEU A 233 -6.50 15.48 -12.23
C LEU A 233 -7.64 16.35 -12.75
N ASP A 234 -7.55 17.66 -12.51
CA ASP A 234 -8.61 18.64 -12.76
C ASP A 234 -9.99 18.19 -12.22
N GLU A 235 -10.95 18.02 -13.13
CA GLU A 235 -12.32 17.61 -12.89
C GLU A 235 -12.54 16.14 -13.30
N THR A 236 -11.54 15.27 -13.13
CA THR A 236 -11.70 13.83 -13.40
C THR A 236 -10.95 12.97 -12.39
N LEU A 237 -11.67 11.97 -11.85
CA LEU A 237 -11.09 10.86 -11.10
C LEU A 237 -10.74 9.75 -12.08
N TYR A 238 -9.46 9.41 -12.14
CA TYR A 238 -8.92 8.28 -12.88
C TYR A 238 -8.67 7.13 -11.90
N THR A 239 -9.17 5.95 -12.25
CA THR A 239 -9.01 4.72 -11.47
C THR A 239 -8.48 3.63 -12.37
N VAL A 240 -7.56 2.81 -11.89
CA VAL A 240 -7.09 1.62 -12.61
C VAL A 240 -7.53 0.33 -11.93
N ASP A 241 -7.82 -0.70 -12.70
CA ASP A 241 -7.76 -2.10 -12.25
C ASP A 241 -6.71 -2.84 -13.10
N GLU A 242 -6.48 -4.13 -12.87
CA GLU A 242 -5.45 -4.91 -13.57
C GLU A 242 -5.52 -4.86 -15.11
N SER A 243 -6.69 -4.53 -15.68
CA SER A 243 -6.93 -4.58 -17.12
C SER A 243 -7.72 -3.38 -17.66
N SER A 244 -7.78 -2.27 -16.92
CA SER A 244 -8.46 -1.07 -17.40
C SER A 244 -8.12 0.22 -16.68
N LEU A 245 -8.34 1.34 -17.39
CA LEU A 245 -8.44 2.69 -16.86
C LEU A 245 -9.93 3.11 -16.91
N ARG A 246 -10.56 3.33 -15.75
CA ARG A 246 -11.95 3.79 -15.61
C ARG A 246 -11.98 5.22 -15.08
N LEU A 247 -12.78 6.06 -15.73
CA LEU A 247 -12.90 7.48 -15.45
C LEU A 247 -14.22 7.80 -14.73
N PHE A 248 -14.19 8.85 -13.91
CA PHE A 248 -15.39 9.50 -13.36
C PHE A 248 -15.27 11.02 -13.50
N ASP A 249 -16.27 11.63 -14.12
CA ASP A 249 -16.41 13.07 -14.31
C ASP A 249 -16.72 13.74 -12.96
N LEU A 250 -15.95 14.77 -12.59
CA LEU A 250 -16.06 15.53 -11.35
C LEU A 250 -16.47 17.00 -11.58
N ALA A 251 -17.00 17.37 -12.75
CA ALA A 251 -17.54 18.72 -13.00
C ALA A 251 -18.64 19.11 -11.98
N SER A 252 -19.36 18.10 -11.48
CA SER A 252 -20.13 18.18 -10.23
C SER A 252 -19.49 17.23 -9.20
N PRO A 253 -18.51 17.68 -8.39
CA PRO A 253 -17.63 16.78 -7.66
C PRO A 253 -18.34 16.04 -6.51
N THR A 254 -19.45 16.57 -6.00
CA THR A 254 -20.31 15.87 -5.04
C THR A 254 -21.14 14.75 -5.67
N THR A 255 -21.24 14.67 -7.00
CA THR A 255 -22.01 13.66 -7.74
C THR A 255 -21.21 13.11 -8.94
N PRO A 256 -20.14 12.32 -8.72
CA PRO A 256 -19.32 11.81 -9.82
C PRO A 256 -20.13 10.97 -10.82
N VAL A 257 -19.89 11.19 -12.11
CA VAL A 257 -20.56 10.44 -13.18
C VAL A 257 -19.57 9.47 -13.82
N ALA A 258 -19.91 8.18 -13.88
CA ALA A 258 -19.07 7.18 -14.53
C ALA A 258 -18.88 7.49 -16.03
N GLY A 259 -17.62 7.67 -16.43
CA GLY A 259 -17.21 7.91 -17.80
C GLY A 259 -16.71 6.64 -18.49
N PRO A 260 -15.82 6.77 -19.49
CA PRO A 260 -15.24 5.63 -20.20
C PRO A 260 -14.53 4.62 -19.28
N LYS A 261 -14.61 3.34 -19.64
CA LYS A 261 -13.73 2.27 -19.14
C LYS A 261 -12.88 1.78 -20.30
N LEU A 262 -11.62 2.23 -20.36
CA LEU A 262 -10.67 1.88 -21.41
C LEU A 262 -9.98 0.55 -21.06
N PRO A 263 -9.98 -0.46 -21.95
CA PRO A 263 -9.26 -1.71 -21.71
C PRO A 263 -7.75 -1.48 -21.81
N LEU A 264 -7.01 -2.04 -20.85
CA LEU A 264 -5.56 -2.10 -20.82
C LEU A 264 -5.13 -3.57 -20.91
N MET A 265 -4.03 -3.87 -21.61
CA MET A 265 -3.77 -5.26 -21.98
C MET A 265 -3.31 -6.14 -20.80
N PHE A 266 -2.46 -5.63 -19.91
CA PHE A 266 -1.88 -6.43 -18.84
C PHE A 266 -1.54 -5.64 -17.57
N GLY A 267 -1.87 -6.22 -16.41
CA GLY A 267 -1.10 -6.13 -15.18
C GLY A 267 -0.87 -4.75 -14.60
N VAL A 268 -1.82 -3.81 -14.71
CA VAL A 268 -1.64 -2.44 -14.21
C VAL A 268 -1.61 -2.42 -12.68
N GLU A 269 -0.51 -1.89 -12.15
CA GLU A 269 -0.27 -1.80 -10.71
C GLU A 269 -0.46 -0.36 -10.22
N THR A 270 -0.10 0.66 -11.02
CA THR A 270 -0.08 2.08 -10.59
C THR A 270 -0.73 3.09 -11.52
N ILE A 271 -0.93 4.28 -10.97
CA ILE A 271 -1.22 5.52 -11.68
C ILE A 271 -0.43 6.68 -11.05
N PHE A 272 0.29 7.44 -11.88
CA PHE A 272 0.94 8.73 -11.55
C PHE A 272 0.32 9.84 -12.40
N PRO A 273 -0.30 10.87 -11.82
CA PRO A 273 -0.60 12.11 -12.53
C PRO A 273 0.63 13.03 -12.56
N TYR A 274 0.92 13.62 -13.72
CA TYR A 274 1.89 14.72 -13.85
C TYR A 274 1.54 15.60 -15.05
N ASP A 275 1.35 16.90 -14.82
CA ASP A 275 0.76 17.80 -15.82
C ASP A 275 -0.53 17.15 -16.39
N HIS A 276 -0.82 17.28 -17.68
CA HIS A 276 -1.92 16.61 -18.38
C HIS A 276 -1.62 15.16 -18.80
N TYR A 277 -0.72 14.46 -18.10
CA TYR A 277 -0.37 13.06 -18.39
C TYR A 277 -0.63 12.11 -17.21
N LEU A 278 -0.94 10.86 -17.56
CA LEU A 278 -0.95 9.72 -16.65
C LEU A 278 0.13 8.73 -17.04
N PHE A 279 0.95 8.34 -16.07
CA PHE A 279 1.92 7.25 -16.21
C PHE A 279 1.39 6.05 -15.42
N LEU A 280 1.10 4.95 -16.12
CA LEU A 280 0.53 3.74 -15.49
C LEU A 280 1.61 2.66 -15.47
N GLY A 281 2.18 2.39 -14.30
CA GLY A 281 3.09 1.27 -14.10
C GLY A 281 2.34 -0.07 -14.19
N THR A 282 2.95 -1.00 -14.91
CA THR A 282 2.43 -2.35 -15.12
C THR A 282 3.56 -3.36 -15.09
N GLN A 283 3.24 -4.59 -14.75
CA GLN A 283 4.22 -5.67 -14.57
C GLN A 283 5.19 -5.89 -15.76
N ARG A 284 4.97 -5.29 -16.94
CA ARG A 284 5.81 -5.40 -18.14
C ARG A 284 6.24 -4.05 -18.75
N GLY A 285 5.92 -2.93 -18.13
CA GLY A 285 6.14 -1.61 -18.73
C GLY A 285 5.18 -0.54 -18.26
N MET A 286 5.51 0.70 -18.61
CA MET A 286 4.75 1.89 -18.26
C MET A 286 3.95 2.40 -19.46
N TYR A 287 2.63 2.52 -19.32
CA TYR A 287 1.81 3.30 -20.27
C TYR A 287 1.98 4.80 -20.03
N ILE A 288 2.02 5.59 -21.09
CA ILE A 288 1.91 7.05 -21.02
C ILE A 288 0.62 7.45 -21.72
N TYR A 289 -0.31 8.08 -21.00
CA TYR A 289 -1.57 8.62 -21.52
C TYR A 289 -1.59 10.13 -21.43
N ASP A 290 -1.97 10.78 -22.53
CA ASP A 290 -2.37 12.18 -22.60
C ASP A 290 -3.85 12.28 -22.20
N VAL A 291 -4.14 13.11 -21.20
CA VAL A 291 -5.47 13.34 -20.64
C VAL A 291 -5.91 14.80 -20.69
N ALA A 292 -5.26 15.64 -21.54
CA ALA A 292 -5.67 17.03 -21.76
C ALA A 292 -7.12 17.17 -22.28
N THR A 293 -7.69 16.09 -22.84
CA THR A 293 -9.13 15.96 -23.07
C THR A 293 -9.68 14.86 -22.15
N PRO A 294 -10.19 15.19 -20.95
CA PRO A 294 -10.43 14.19 -19.90
C PRO A 294 -11.37 13.05 -20.31
N LYS A 295 -12.38 13.32 -21.14
CA LYS A 295 -13.34 12.32 -21.63
C LYS A 295 -12.83 11.44 -22.78
N SER A 296 -11.61 11.69 -23.27
CA SER A 296 -10.98 10.94 -24.36
C SER A 296 -9.46 10.77 -24.14
N PRO A 297 -9.00 10.04 -23.09
CA PRO A 297 -7.60 9.74 -22.89
C PRO A 297 -6.96 9.09 -24.13
N ARG A 298 -5.78 9.57 -24.51
CA ARG A 298 -5.04 9.10 -25.68
C ARG A 298 -3.73 8.48 -25.24
N GLN A 299 -3.53 7.20 -25.54
CA GLN A 299 -2.22 6.58 -25.32
C GLN A 299 -1.17 7.27 -26.21
N VAL A 300 -0.08 7.75 -25.60
CA VAL A 300 1.04 8.40 -26.28
C VAL A 300 2.10 7.36 -26.65
N SER A 301 2.42 6.46 -25.73
CA SER A 301 3.36 5.36 -25.91
C SER A 301 3.17 4.27 -24.85
N TYR A 302 4.02 3.25 -24.92
CA TYR A 302 4.21 2.25 -23.89
C TYR A 302 5.71 1.95 -23.79
N PHE A 303 6.32 2.22 -22.64
CA PHE A 303 7.71 1.89 -22.36
C PHE A 303 7.81 0.47 -21.82
N GLN A 304 8.35 -0.47 -22.59
CA GLN A 304 8.46 -1.87 -22.16
C GLN A 304 9.73 -2.11 -21.34
N HIS A 305 9.59 -2.78 -20.19
CA HIS A 305 10.70 -3.34 -19.42
C HIS A 305 10.53 -4.84 -19.18
N VAL A 306 11.46 -5.46 -18.45
CA VAL A 306 11.39 -6.86 -18.04
C VAL A 306 10.25 -7.09 -17.04
N LEU A 307 9.74 -8.33 -16.96
CA LEU A 307 8.63 -8.68 -16.06
C LEU A 307 9.01 -8.39 -14.59
N SER A 308 8.42 -7.39 -13.94
CA SER A 308 8.73 -6.95 -12.57
C SER A 308 7.63 -6.04 -12.05
N CYS A 309 7.42 -5.99 -10.74
CA CYS A 309 6.39 -5.12 -10.13
C CYS A 309 6.94 -3.68 -10.04
N ASP A 310 6.17 -2.67 -10.45
CA ASP A 310 6.69 -1.32 -10.82
C ASP A 310 5.80 -0.12 -10.40
N PRO A 311 6.07 0.53 -9.26
CA PRO A 311 5.67 1.92 -9.07
C PRO A 311 6.59 2.87 -9.85
N VAL A 312 5.98 3.92 -10.43
CA VAL A 312 6.67 4.96 -11.22
C VAL A 312 6.43 6.35 -10.64
N VAL A 313 7.46 7.09 -10.26
CA VAL A 313 7.37 8.55 -10.03
C VAL A 313 7.97 9.29 -11.23
N VAL A 314 7.43 10.46 -11.57
CA VAL A 314 8.02 11.36 -12.58
C VAL A 314 8.37 12.71 -11.96
N ASP A 315 9.56 13.20 -12.27
CA ASP A 315 9.93 14.60 -12.07
C ASP A 315 10.29 15.22 -13.43
N ASP A 316 9.32 15.93 -13.99
CA ASP A 316 9.41 16.74 -15.21
C ASP A 316 9.97 16.00 -16.44
N ARG A 317 11.29 15.90 -16.51
CA ARG A 317 12.03 15.26 -17.59
C ARG A 317 12.25 13.75 -17.39
N PHE A 318 12.21 13.24 -16.16
CA PHE A 318 12.61 11.85 -15.89
C PHE A 318 11.54 11.07 -15.13
N ALA A 319 11.24 9.86 -15.62
CA ALA A 319 10.57 8.83 -14.81
C ALA A 319 11.61 8.00 -14.06
N TYR A 320 11.28 7.67 -12.82
CA TYR A 320 12.01 6.75 -11.96
C TYR A 320 11.10 5.56 -11.69
N LEU A 321 11.57 4.34 -11.98
CA LEU A 321 10.82 3.09 -11.82
C LEU A 321 11.62 2.16 -10.91
N THR A 322 10.99 1.63 -9.86
CA THR A 322 11.56 0.52 -9.08
C THR A 322 11.01 -0.79 -9.62
N LEU A 323 11.89 -1.63 -10.19
CA LEU A 323 11.51 -2.97 -10.64
C LEU A 323 11.81 -3.97 -9.53
N ARG A 324 10.80 -4.74 -9.12
CA ARG A 324 10.91 -5.76 -8.07
C ARG A 324 10.58 -7.18 -8.55
N SER A 325 11.47 -8.12 -8.22
CA SER A 325 11.22 -9.56 -8.27
C SER A 325 10.29 -9.98 -7.12
N GLY A 326 9.22 -10.71 -7.42
CA GLY A 326 8.21 -11.12 -6.43
C GLY A 326 7.98 -12.63 -6.40
N PRO A 327 7.36 -13.19 -5.34
CA PRO A 327 7.10 -14.63 -5.25
C PRO A 327 6.09 -15.14 -6.30
N ASN A 328 5.28 -14.25 -6.87
CA ASN A 328 4.06 -14.57 -7.62
C ASN A 328 4.13 -14.09 -9.10
N SER A 329 3.35 -13.08 -9.49
CA SER A 329 3.27 -12.56 -10.88
C SER A 329 4.59 -11.98 -11.40
N CYS A 330 5.39 -11.39 -10.51
CA CYS A 330 6.71 -10.83 -10.79
C CYS A 330 7.86 -11.84 -10.54
N ARG A 331 7.58 -13.15 -10.59
CA ARG A 331 8.60 -14.20 -10.37
C ARG A 331 9.61 -14.22 -11.50
N ASN A 332 10.89 -14.33 -11.13
CA ASN A 332 12.05 -14.17 -12.01
C ASN A 332 12.20 -12.73 -12.57
N GLY A 333 11.59 -11.73 -11.94
CA GLY A 333 11.89 -10.33 -12.20
C GLY A 333 13.26 -9.91 -11.69
N VAL A 334 13.64 -8.67 -11.98
CA VAL A 334 14.89 -8.04 -11.53
C VAL A 334 14.64 -7.18 -10.28
N ASN A 335 15.72 -6.78 -9.60
CA ASN A 335 15.67 -5.82 -8.50
C ASN A 335 16.55 -4.63 -8.86
N GLU A 336 15.94 -3.55 -9.37
CA GLU A 336 16.67 -2.37 -9.85
C GLU A 336 15.83 -1.09 -9.80
N LEU A 337 16.49 0.05 -9.82
CA LEU A 337 15.92 1.37 -10.07
C LEU A 337 16.33 1.81 -11.49
N GLN A 338 15.35 2.09 -12.34
CA GLN A 338 15.56 2.63 -13.69
C GLN A 338 15.31 4.14 -13.73
N VAL A 339 16.08 4.84 -14.57
CA VAL A 339 15.89 6.26 -14.90
C VAL A 339 15.59 6.39 -16.39
N ILE A 340 14.41 6.90 -16.72
CA ILE A 340 13.87 6.99 -18.08
C ILE A 340 13.76 8.45 -18.51
N ASP A 341 14.37 8.84 -19.63
CA ASP A 341 14.22 10.17 -20.22
C ASP A 341 12.86 10.28 -20.94
N LEU A 342 12.08 11.28 -20.55
CA LEU A 342 10.75 11.60 -21.07
C LEU A 342 10.74 12.78 -22.06
N THR A 343 11.90 13.33 -22.44
CA THR A 343 12.04 14.43 -23.43
C THR A 343 11.28 14.16 -24.74
N THR A 344 10.99 12.90 -25.06
CA THR A 344 10.06 12.52 -26.13
C THR A 344 9.10 11.46 -25.63
N LEU A 345 7.94 11.87 -25.12
CA LEU A 345 6.92 10.97 -24.53
C LEU A 345 6.40 9.88 -25.48
N SER A 346 6.52 10.05 -26.81
CA SER A 346 6.21 9.01 -27.80
C SER A 346 7.29 7.94 -27.94
N ASN A 347 8.51 8.19 -27.43
CA ASN A 347 9.66 7.28 -27.47
C ASN A 347 10.56 7.49 -26.23
N PRO A 348 10.06 7.18 -25.01
CA PRO A 348 10.82 7.29 -23.77
C PRO A 348 12.01 6.32 -23.74
N LYS A 349 13.13 6.71 -23.11
CA LYS A 349 14.41 5.99 -23.19
C LYS A 349 15.01 5.67 -21.84
N LEU A 350 15.39 4.41 -21.62
CA LEU A 350 16.21 4.01 -20.47
C LEU A 350 17.60 4.65 -20.57
N MET A 351 17.98 5.43 -19.55
CA MET A 351 19.26 6.15 -19.49
C MET A 351 20.25 5.54 -18.50
N ARG A 352 19.73 5.05 -17.36
CA ARG A 352 20.50 4.43 -16.28
C ARG A 352 19.68 3.36 -15.56
N THR A 353 20.39 2.39 -15.03
CA THR A 353 19.88 1.34 -14.13
C THR A 353 20.81 1.26 -12.93
N TYR A 354 20.23 1.13 -11.73
CA TYR A 354 20.94 0.98 -10.47
C TYR A 354 20.48 -0.31 -9.78
N PRO A 355 21.38 -1.21 -9.35
CA PRO A 355 20.97 -2.44 -8.68
C PRO A 355 20.33 -2.14 -7.33
N MET A 356 19.28 -2.90 -6.98
CA MET A 356 18.55 -2.81 -5.71
C MET A 356 18.44 -4.21 -5.07
N THR A 357 18.08 -4.28 -3.79
CA THR A 357 17.96 -5.58 -3.07
C THR A 357 16.59 -6.22 -3.30
N GLY A 358 15.54 -5.40 -3.33
CA GLY A 358 14.12 -5.76 -3.48
C GLY A 358 13.28 -4.50 -3.33
N PRO A 359 13.36 -3.56 -4.28
CA PRO A 359 12.83 -2.22 -4.13
C PRO A 359 11.29 -2.23 -4.16
N GLN A 360 10.67 -1.29 -3.47
CA GLN A 360 9.23 -1.23 -3.27
C GLN A 360 8.75 0.13 -3.75
N GLY A 361 8.14 0.95 -2.89
CA GLY A 361 7.81 2.32 -3.21
C GLY A 361 9.01 3.24 -3.40
N LEU A 362 8.72 4.42 -3.94
CA LEU A 362 9.66 5.51 -4.18
C LEU A 362 8.92 6.85 -4.18
N GLY A 363 9.63 7.96 -4.05
CA GLY A 363 9.03 9.29 -4.00
C GLY A 363 10.02 10.36 -4.43
N VAL A 364 9.58 11.35 -5.22
CA VAL A 364 10.43 12.46 -5.66
C VAL A 364 9.87 13.81 -5.21
N ASP A 365 10.76 14.70 -4.77
CA ASP A 365 10.49 16.12 -4.53
C ASP A 365 11.74 16.93 -4.89
N LYS A 366 11.68 17.63 -6.03
CA LYS A 366 12.82 18.37 -6.63
C LYS A 366 14.01 17.43 -6.81
N ASP A 367 15.22 17.92 -6.51
CA ASP A 367 16.49 17.19 -6.63
C ASP A 367 16.66 16.00 -5.65
N GLN A 368 15.59 15.51 -5.00
CA GLN A 368 15.63 14.41 -4.03
C GLN A 368 14.68 13.27 -4.40
N LEU A 369 15.25 12.07 -4.58
CA LEU A 369 14.53 10.81 -4.78
C LEU A 369 14.73 9.89 -3.57
N PHE A 370 13.63 9.39 -3.04
CA PHE A 370 13.56 8.43 -1.94
C PHE A 370 13.15 7.07 -2.51
N VAL A 371 13.80 5.99 -2.09
CA VAL A 371 13.49 4.62 -2.54
C VAL A 371 13.38 3.71 -1.32
N CYS A 372 12.20 3.14 -1.11
CA CYS A 372 11.97 2.08 -0.16
C CYS A 372 12.54 0.78 -0.72
N ASP A 373 13.51 0.17 -0.05
CA ASP A 373 14.04 -1.14 -0.43
C ASP A 373 13.88 -2.12 0.75
N SER A 374 13.83 -3.41 0.43
CA SER A 374 13.82 -4.54 1.38
C SER A 374 14.95 -4.51 2.43
N ASP A 375 16.05 -3.79 2.16
CA ASP A 375 17.16 -3.58 3.09
C ASP A 375 17.16 -2.22 3.82
N GLY A 376 16.22 -1.33 3.49
CA GLY A 376 16.12 0.02 4.06
C GLY A 376 15.65 1.11 3.09
N LEU A 377 15.45 2.31 3.63
CA LEU A 377 15.18 3.53 2.86
C LEU A 377 16.49 4.11 2.30
N LYS A 378 16.59 4.21 0.98
CA LYS A 378 17.72 4.84 0.27
C LYS A 378 17.34 6.26 -0.19
N THR A 379 18.29 7.19 -0.17
CA THR A 379 18.11 8.56 -0.68
C THR A 379 19.09 8.85 -1.82
N PHE A 380 18.62 9.53 -2.86
CA PHE A 380 19.36 9.87 -4.07
C PHE A 380 19.18 11.34 -4.41
N ASP A 381 20.23 11.93 -4.96
CA ASP A 381 20.24 13.26 -5.55
C ASP A 381 20.07 13.14 -7.07
N THR A 382 19.05 13.83 -7.58
CA THR A 382 18.62 13.84 -8.99
C THR A 382 19.06 15.09 -9.74
N SER A 383 19.78 16.03 -9.11
CA SER A 383 20.21 17.30 -9.73
C SER A 383 21.16 17.13 -10.92
N GLN A 384 21.78 15.96 -11.06
CA GLN A 384 22.65 15.56 -12.18
C GLN A 384 22.05 14.41 -13.01
N SER A 385 20.71 14.27 -12.98
CA SER A 385 19.99 13.26 -13.76
C SER A 385 20.35 13.30 -15.25
N PRO A 386 20.54 12.14 -15.89
CA PRO A 386 20.14 10.81 -15.42
C PRO A 386 21.10 10.13 -14.43
N SER A 387 22.24 10.75 -14.08
CA SER A 387 23.22 10.14 -13.17
C SER A 387 22.91 10.46 -11.70
N LEU A 388 22.21 9.54 -11.03
CA LEU A 388 21.88 9.62 -9.62
C LEU A 388 23.09 9.42 -8.71
N THR A 389 23.15 10.20 -7.62
CA THR A 389 24.12 10.00 -6.53
C THR A 389 23.40 9.57 -5.26
N GLN A 390 23.62 8.33 -4.80
CA GLN A 390 23.08 7.88 -3.51
C GLN A 390 23.73 8.68 -2.36
N LYS A 391 22.93 9.28 -1.49
CA LYS A 391 23.39 10.08 -0.33
C LYS A 391 23.38 9.28 0.96
N GLN A 392 22.30 8.56 1.27
CA GLN A 392 22.16 7.74 2.48
C GLN A 392 21.44 6.41 2.23
N HIS A 393 21.61 5.51 3.19
CA HIS A 393 20.85 4.27 3.35
C HIS A 393 20.50 4.10 4.84
N TYR A 394 19.21 4.06 5.14
CA TYR A 394 18.66 3.96 6.49
C TYR A 394 18.03 2.59 6.69
N LYS A 395 18.46 1.85 7.71
CA LYS A 395 17.91 0.53 8.07
C LYS A 395 16.53 0.64 8.73
N VAL A 396 15.54 1.08 7.96
CA VAL A 396 14.13 1.17 8.36
C VAL A 396 13.27 0.42 7.35
N ALA A 397 12.43 -0.49 7.83
CA ALA A 397 11.58 -1.32 7.00
C ALA A 397 10.33 -0.55 6.56
N VAL A 398 10.47 0.21 5.47
CA VAL A 398 9.39 0.96 4.82
C VAL A 398 9.05 0.36 3.47
N THR A 399 7.78 0.45 3.09
CA THR A 399 7.23 -0.03 1.82
C THR A 399 6.87 1.13 0.90
N ASP A 400 6.59 2.32 1.45
CA ASP A 400 6.16 3.50 0.69
C ASP A 400 6.50 4.84 1.36
N VAL A 401 6.56 5.91 0.57
CA VAL A 401 6.96 7.26 0.94
C VAL A 401 6.14 8.36 0.25
N ILE A 402 5.91 9.47 0.96
CA ILE A 402 5.46 10.76 0.38
C ILE A 402 6.45 11.84 0.80
N PRO A 403 7.33 12.32 -0.08
CA PRO A 403 8.08 13.55 0.14
C PRO A 403 7.21 14.77 -0.19
N ASN A 404 7.16 15.74 0.72
CA ASN A 404 6.44 16.98 0.56
C ASN A 404 7.16 18.14 1.27
N ASN A 405 7.75 19.07 0.53
CA ASN A 405 8.23 20.36 1.03
C ASN A 405 9.19 20.25 2.23
N GLY A 406 10.13 19.30 2.18
CA GLY A 406 11.12 19.09 3.24
C GLY A 406 10.69 18.11 4.33
N THR A 407 9.46 17.57 4.30
CA THR A 407 9.00 16.50 5.18
C THR A 407 8.66 15.23 4.40
N LEU A 408 9.13 14.08 4.89
CA LEU A 408 8.93 12.75 4.30
C LEU A 408 8.05 11.93 5.21
N LEU A 409 6.88 11.54 4.72
CA LEU A 409 6.10 10.43 5.29
C LEU A 409 6.72 9.13 4.77
N ALA A 410 6.87 8.12 5.63
CA ALA A 410 7.30 6.79 5.22
C ALA A 410 6.54 5.72 6.02
N ILE A 411 5.82 4.84 5.34
CA ILE A 411 5.00 3.78 5.96
C ILE A 411 5.67 2.42 5.74
N GLY A 412 5.53 1.52 6.71
CA GLY A 412 5.90 0.12 6.59
C GLY A 412 5.28 -0.71 7.71
N ALA A 413 5.64 -1.99 7.79
CA ALA A 413 5.01 -2.97 8.69
C ALA A 413 5.03 -2.59 10.19
N ASN A 414 5.93 -1.71 10.61
CA ASN A 414 6.04 -1.24 11.98
C ASN A 414 5.18 0.00 12.29
N GLY A 415 4.82 0.81 11.29
CA GLY A 415 4.15 2.09 11.48
C GLY A 415 4.50 3.17 10.47
N LEU A 416 3.92 4.36 10.70
CA LEU A 416 4.16 5.58 9.94
C LEU A 416 5.30 6.37 10.60
N TYR A 417 6.43 6.45 9.91
CA TYR A 417 7.55 7.32 10.25
C TYR A 417 7.38 8.69 9.58
N GLN A 418 7.89 9.73 10.21
CA GLN A 418 8.06 11.04 9.58
C GLN A 418 9.50 11.51 9.74
N TYR A 419 10.06 12.07 8.67
CA TYR A 419 11.41 12.65 8.65
C TYR A 419 11.39 14.08 8.10
N SER A 420 12.35 14.90 8.53
CA SER A 420 12.76 16.11 7.81
C SER A 420 13.92 15.75 6.88
N TYR A 421 13.86 16.23 5.63
CA TYR A 421 14.97 16.24 4.67
C TYR A 421 15.37 17.67 4.27
N ALA A 422 15.00 18.67 5.08
CA ALA A 422 15.45 20.06 4.86
C ALA A 422 16.95 20.27 5.13
N GLY A 423 17.60 19.32 5.80
CA GLY A 423 19.05 19.29 6.03
C GLY A 423 19.75 18.19 5.22
N ALA A 424 21.07 18.09 5.37
CA ALA A 424 21.89 17.13 4.60
C ALA A 424 21.63 15.64 4.92
N GLN A 425 20.88 15.33 5.97
CA GLN A 425 20.52 13.97 6.41
C GLN A 425 19.06 13.94 6.86
N LEU A 426 18.39 12.79 6.74
CA LEU A 426 17.09 12.57 7.36
C LEU A 426 17.16 12.70 8.88
N GLN A 427 16.34 13.59 9.43
CA GLN A 427 16.08 13.69 10.87
C GLN A 427 14.68 13.15 11.16
N GLN A 428 14.55 12.10 11.96
CA GLN A 428 13.23 11.60 12.36
C GLN A 428 12.50 12.66 13.21
N LEU A 429 11.24 12.94 12.84
CA LEU A 429 10.35 13.89 13.51
C LEU A 429 9.39 13.17 14.45
N SER A 430 8.77 12.08 13.97
CA SER A 430 7.82 11.27 14.74
C SER A 430 7.72 9.84 14.20
N PHE A 431 7.04 8.99 14.97
CA PHE A 431 6.68 7.63 14.59
C PHE A 431 5.33 7.28 15.23
N LEU A 432 4.38 6.78 14.44
CA LEU A 432 3.10 6.26 14.88
C LEU A 432 3.09 4.74 14.62
N PRO A 433 3.06 3.89 15.67
CA PRO A 433 3.19 2.45 15.51
C PRO A 433 1.94 1.80 14.94
N ILE A 434 2.15 0.69 14.23
CA ILE A 434 1.14 -0.34 13.97
C ILE A 434 1.21 -1.36 15.11
N THR A 435 0.07 -1.73 15.67
CA THR A 435 -0.05 -2.75 16.72
C THR A 435 -0.69 -4.01 16.15
N LYS A 436 -0.32 -5.18 16.68
CA LYS A 436 -1.04 -6.42 16.35
C LYS A 436 -2.45 -6.35 16.97
N LYS A 437 -3.43 -6.82 16.20
CA LYS A 437 -4.85 -6.92 16.59
C LYS A 437 -5.10 -8.20 17.40
#